data_AF-A0AAU9NDH2-F1
#
_entry.id   AF-A0AAU9NDH2-F1
#
_cell.length_a   1.000
_cell.length_b   1.000
_cell.length_c   1.000
_cell.angle_alpha   90.00
_cell.angle_beta   90.00
_cell.angle_gamma   90.00
#
_symmetry.space_group_name_H-M   'P 1'
#
loop_
_entity.id
_entity.type
_entity.pdbx_description
1 polymer ?
#
loop_
_entity_poly.entity_id
_entity_poly.type
_entity_poly.pdbx_seq_one_letter_code
_entity_poly.pdbx_strand_id
1 'polypeptide(L)'
;MTTLKRPPIGVDLYARLHTKQSTQEYITPKAAKVQKAYESAMVAKFGDDTSCHPLLDNETWCDVSGGVKKGRIYGFGSVSDPASFLEGTSSTITSQDMHGEMDAKAAEMEAKHQQIREEMDSKAVAIDAKQQQIDAKYEAMEKMYAALQNMMGN
;
A
#
# COMPACT_ATOMS: atom_id res chain seq x y z
N MET A 1 34.24 17.59 3.48
CA MET A 1 33.18 17.70 4.50
C MET A 1 32.63 16.31 4.74
N THR A 2 33.02 15.68 5.85
CA THR A 2 32.72 14.29 6.19
C THR A 2 31.26 14.17 6.61
N THR A 3 30.43 13.61 5.72
CA THR A 3 29.06 13.19 6.07
C THR A 3 29.14 12.00 7.00
N LEU A 4 29.08 12.25 8.31
CA LEU A 4 28.93 11.21 9.31
C LEU A 4 27.55 10.56 9.07
N LYS A 5 27.51 9.47 8.30
CA LYS A 5 26.33 8.62 8.13
C LYS A 5 26.02 8.00 9.49
N ARG A 6 25.20 8.68 10.29
CA ARG A 6 24.56 8.05 11.45
C ARG A 6 23.80 6.81 10.97
N PRO A 7 23.82 5.70 11.72
CA PRO A 7 22.93 4.58 11.47
C PRO A 7 21.48 5.09 11.43
N PRO A 8 20.63 4.63 10.49
CA PRO A 8 19.23 5.03 10.43
C PRO A 8 18.57 4.77 11.78
N ILE A 9 18.01 5.82 12.38
CA ILE A 9 17.27 5.70 13.64
C ILE A 9 15.96 4.95 13.32
N GLY A 10 15.36 4.23 14.27
CA GLY A 10 14.09 3.51 14.04
C GLY A 10 12.98 4.44 13.51
N VAL A 11 13.05 5.72 13.85
CA VAL A 11 12.19 6.80 13.32
C VAL A 11 12.42 7.04 11.83
N ASP A 12 13.65 6.96 11.34
CA ASP A 12 13.98 7.15 9.91
C ASP A 12 13.41 6.01 9.06
N LEU A 13 13.45 4.79 9.59
CA LEU A 13 12.83 3.62 8.96
C LEU A 13 11.29 3.75 8.94
N TYR A 14 10.71 4.24 10.04
CA TYR A 14 9.27 4.50 10.10
C TYR A 14 8.83 5.59 9.11
N ALA A 15 9.53 6.72 9.07
CA ALA A 15 9.27 7.80 8.12
C ALA A 15 9.39 7.31 6.67
N ARG A 16 10.42 6.52 6.35
CA ARG A 16 10.59 5.91 5.02
C ARG A 16 9.43 4.99 4.63
N LEU A 17 8.86 4.26 5.58
CA LEU A 17 7.75 3.32 5.33
C LEU A 17 6.37 4.00 5.32
N HIS A 18 6.24 5.14 5.98
CA HIS A 18 4.96 5.82 6.17
C HIS A 18 4.86 7.15 5.42
N THR A 19 5.84 7.48 4.58
CA THR A 19 5.80 8.61 3.66
C THR A 19 5.75 8.14 2.20
N LYS A 20 5.05 8.89 1.35
CA LYS A 20 5.09 8.66 -0.10
C LYS A 20 6.49 8.98 -0.60
N GLN A 21 7.15 8.05 -1.28
CA GLN A 21 8.50 8.28 -1.81
C GLN A 21 8.58 9.52 -2.71
N SER A 22 7.52 9.82 -3.47
CA SER A 22 7.46 10.94 -4.40
C SER A 22 7.28 12.32 -3.75
N THR A 23 6.57 12.41 -2.62
CA THR A 23 6.22 13.70 -1.99
C THR A 23 6.77 13.87 -0.57
N GLN A 24 7.34 12.80 0.02
CA GLN A 24 7.75 12.73 1.43
C GLN A 24 6.61 13.06 2.42
N GLU A 25 5.35 13.07 1.96
CA GLU A 25 4.18 13.28 2.82
C GLU A 25 3.75 11.98 3.48
N TYR A 26 3.30 12.05 4.73
CA TYR A 26 2.75 10.88 5.41
C TYR A 26 1.53 10.32 4.68
N ILE A 27 1.51 9.00 4.50
CA ILE A 27 0.44 8.26 3.84
C ILE A 27 -0.89 8.41 4.60
N THR A 28 -0.83 8.58 5.92
CA THR A 28 -2.03 8.79 6.76
C THR A 28 -1.82 9.93 7.78
N PRO A 29 -2.89 10.69 8.13
CA PRO A 29 -2.82 11.69 9.19
C PRO A 29 -2.45 11.10 10.57
N LYS A 30 -2.79 9.83 10.81
CA LYS A 30 -2.42 9.14 12.04
C LYS A 30 -0.91 8.93 12.13
N ALA A 31 -0.26 8.55 11.03
CA ALA A 31 1.18 8.33 11.00
C ALA A 31 1.96 9.60 11.36
N ALA A 32 1.54 10.75 10.82
CA ALA A 32 2.14 12.05 11.16
C ALA A 32 1.98 12.42 12.65
N LYS A 33 0.81 12.11 13.24
CA LYS A 33 0.55 12.38 14.66
C LYS A 33 1.41 11.53 15.58
N VAL A 34 1.49 10.22 15.32
CA VAL A 34 2.34 9.29 16.09
C VAL A 34 3.81 9.68 15.96
N GLN A 35 4.22 10.01 14.73
CA GLN A 35 5.36 10.84 14.35
C GLN A 35 5.82 11.83 15.40
N LYS A 36 5.11 12.94 15.38
CA LYS A 36 5.37 14.12 16.18
C LYS A 36 5.29 13.85 17.68
N ALA A 37 4.37 12.99 18.10
CA ALA A 37 4.24 12.62 19.50
C ALA A 37 5.46 11.83 20.00
N TYR A 38 5.98 10.92 19.18
CA TYR A 38 7.19 10.16 19.50
C TYR A 38 8.41 11.08 19.61
N GLU A 39 8.65 11.93 18.61
CA GLU A 39 9.77 12.90 18.63
C GLU A 39 9.68 13.81 19.86
N SER A 40 8.49 14.34 20.16
CA SER A 40 8.29 15.17 21.36
C SER A 40 8.56 14.41 22.66
N ALA A 41 8.22 13.13 22.73
CA ALA A 41 8.46 12.30 23.92
C ALA A 41 9.93 11.90 24.05
N MET A 42 10.64 11.67 22.93
CA MET A 42 12.09 11.44 22.91
C MET A 42 12.86 12.66 23.38
N VAL A 43 12.48 13.85 22.92
CA VAL A 43 13.04 15.10 23.41
C VAL A 43 12.77 15.29 24.91
N ALA A 44 11.57 14.96 25.39
CA ALA A 44 11.25 15.07 26.81
C ALA A 44 12.05 14.08 27.68
N LYS A 45 12.30 12.86 27.19
CA LYS A 45 13.05 11.81 27.92
C LYS A 45 14.57 11.99 27.87
N PHE A 46 15.11 12.35 26.71
CA PHE A 46 16.55 12.33 26.42
C PHE A 46 17.15 13.70 26.10
N GLY A 47 16.32 14.76 26.04
CA GLY A 47 16.72 16.11 25.65
C GLY A 47 16.72 16.32 24.14
N ASP A 48 17.00 17.55 23.69
CA ASP A 48 17.01 17.91 22.26
C ASP A 48 18.16 17.25 21.47
N ASP A 49 19.19 16.76 22.16
CA ASP A 49 20.32 16.11 21.50
C ASP A 49 19.95 14.69 21.05
N THR A 50 19.53 14.60 19.78
CA THR A 50 19.26 13.35 19.07
C THR A 50 20.45 12.36 19.06
N SER A 51 21.68 12.79 19.38
CA SER A 51 22.82 11.90 19.55
C SER A 51 22.70 10.95 20.73
N CYS A 52 21.97 11.40 21.76
CA CYS A 52 21.76 10.70 23.03
C CYS A 52 20.51 9.81 23.01
N HIS A 53 19.74 9.87 21.92
CA HIS A 53 18.50 9.10 21.81
C HIS A 53 18.83 7.64 21.48
N PRO A 54 18.16 6.67 22.12
CA PRO A 54 18.24 5.28 21.67
C PRO A 54 17.70 5.17 20.23
N LEU A 55 18.13 4.14 19.49
CA LEU A 55 17.65 3.90 18.13
C LEU A 55 16.13 3.78 18.05
N LEU A 56 15.53 3.15 19.07
CA LEU A 56 14.09 3.07 19.27
C LEU A 56 13.83 2.80 20.75
N ASP A 57 13.15 3.73 21.42
CA ASP A 57 12.49 3.48 22.69
C ASP A 57 11.12 2.80 22.45
N ASN A 58 11.07 1.48 22.60
CA ASN A 58 9.89 0.65 22.36
C ASN A 58 8.72 1.03 23.27
N GLU A 59 8.99 1.40 24.52
CA GLU A 59 7.97 1.80 25.48
C GLU A 59 7.27 3.08 25.00
N THR A 60 8.05 4.14 24.73
CA THR A 60 7.49 5.40 24.23
C THR A 60 6.76 5.21 22.92
N TRP A 61 7.26 4.34 22.02
CA TRP A 61 6.60 4.05 20.76
C TRP A 61 5.24 3.38 20.99
N CYS A 62 5.20 2.36 21.85
CA CYS A 62 3.98 1.68 22.24
C CYS A 62 2.95 2.68 22.76
N ASP A 63 3.35 3.56 23.68
CA ASP A 63 2.47 4.53 24.32
C ASP A 63 1.86 5.53 23.33
N VAL A 64 2.69 6.21 22.53
CA VAL A 64 2.22 7.24 21.59
C VAL A 64 1.45 6.65 20.41
N SER A 65 1.68 5.38 20.08
CA SER A 65 0.96 4.65 19.04
C SER A 65 -0.43 4.14 19.49
N GLY A 66 -0.70 4.25 20.79
CA GLY A 66 -1.97 3.89 21.43
C GLY A 66 -2.01 2.47 21.99
N GLY A 67 -0.85 1.94 22.35
CA GLY A 67 -0.64 0.66 23.02
C GLY A 67 -0.90 -0.57 22.14
N VAL A 68 -0.77 -1.75 22.77
CA VAL A 68 -1.13 -3.02 22.14
C VAL A 68 -2.65 -3.14 22.02
N LYS A 69 -3.17 -3.21 20.79
CA LYS A 69 -4.60 -3.42 20.51
C LYS A 69 -4.81 -4.70 19.74
N LYS A 70 -5.58 -5.63 20.32
CA LYS A 70 -5.81 -6.98 19.76
C LYS A 70 -4.49 -7.70 19.41
N GLY A 71 -3.51 -7.63 20.31
CA GLY A 71 -2.18 -8.21 20.09
C GLY A 71 -1.37 -7.52 18.99
N ARG A 72 -1.72 -6.29 18.59
CA ARG A 72 -1.06 -5.56 17.51
C ARG A 72 -0.56 -4.20 17.97
N ILE A 73 0.67 -3.85 17.60
CA ILE A 73 1.23 -2.51 17.79
C ILE A 73 1.25 -1.81 16.44
N TYR A 74 0.83 -0.54 16.44
CA TYR A 74 0.80 0.24 15.21
C TYR A 74 2.23 0.50 14.70
N GLY A 75 2.48 0.14 13.45
CA GLY A 75 3.82 0.18 12.82
C GLY A 75 4.64 -1.11 12.99
N PHE A 76 4.33 -1.98 13.96
CA PHE A 76 5.08 -3.21 14.25
C PHE A 76 4.33 -4.51 13.97
N GLY A 77 3.02 -4.44 13.73
CA GLY A 77 2.23 -5.63 13.43
C GLY A 77 1.91 -6.44 14.69
N SER A 78 1.74 -7.76 14.53
CA SER A 78 1.31 -8.63 15.62
C SER A 78 2.46 -8.89 16.58
N VAL A 79 2.23 -8.71 17.87
CA VAL A 79 3.17 -9.04 18.94
C VAL A 79 2.64 -10.25 19.70
N SER A 80 3.37 -11.36 19.65
CA SER A 80 3.00 -12.60 20.34
C SER A 80 3.15 -12.47 21.86
N ASP A 81 4.16 -11.73 22.30
CA ASP A 81 4.35 -11.35 23.69
C ASP A 81 4.64 -9.84 23.79
N PRO A 82 3.72 -9.04 24.34
CA PRO A 82 3.92 -7.62 24.60
C PRO A 82 5.16 -7.31 25.46
N ALA A 83 5.52 -8.20 26.40
CA ALA A 83 6.67 -7.98 27.28
C ALA A 83 8.00 -8.08 26.50
N SER A 84 8.13 -9.07 25.61
CA SER A 84 9.29 -9.18 24.71
C SER A 84 9.51 -7.94 23.84
N PHE A 85 8.43 -7.26 23.43
CA PHE A 85 8.54 -6.01 22.67
C PHE A 85 9.11 -4.87 23.51
N LEU A 86 8.65 -4.75 24.76
CA LEU A 86 9.10 -3.71 25.68
C LEU A 86 10.53 -3.93 26.17
N GLU A 87 10.96 -5.19 26.34
CA GLU A 87 12.34 -5.55 26.69
C GLU A 87 13.35 -5.34 25.55
N GLY A 88 12.89 -4.98 24.35
CA GLY A 88 13.75 -4.86 23.15
C GLY A 88 14.32 -6.20 22.69
N THR A 89 13.85 -7.31 23.24
CA THR A 89 14.22 -8.70 22.88
C THR A 89 13.31 -9.26 21.80
N SER A 90 12.24 -8.55 21.43
CA SER A 90 11.42 -8.87 20.27
C SER A 90 12.37 -9.13 19.11
N SER A 91 12.34 -10.38 18.64
CA SER A 91 12.97 -10.80 17.39
C SER A 91 12.52 -9.79 16.35
N THR A 92 13.36 -8.77 16.18
CA THR A 92 13.14 -7.72 15.22
C THR A 92 13.13 -8.49 13.92
N ILE A 93 12.00 -8.47 13.23
CA ILE A 93 11.93 -8.84 11.83
C ILE A 93 13.04 -8.04 11.18
N THR A 94 14.18 -8.69 10.97
CA THR A 94 15.35 -8.04 10.42
C THR A 94 14.93 -7.56 9.03
N SER A 95 15.49 -6.44 8.55
CA SER A 95 15.13 -5.92 7.22
C SER A 95 15.30 -6.94 6.08
N GLN A 96 15.93 -8.09 6.32
CA GLN A 96 16.01 -9.23 5.40
C GLN A 96 14.65 -9.93 5.19
N ASP A 97 13.82 -10.07 6.22
CA ASP A 97 12.51 -10.73 6.12
C ASP A 97 11.47 -9.85 5.41
N MET A 98 11.54 -8.53 5.61
CA MET A 98 10.66 -7.56 4.94
C MET A 98 10.97 -7.38 3.45
N HIS A 99 12.22 -7.56 3.01
CA HIS A 99 12.58 -7.42 1.59
C HIS A 99 11.99 -8.56 0.76
N GLY A 100 12.10 -9.81 1.24
CA GLY A 100 11.50 -10.98 0.59
C GLY A 100 9.97 -10.91 0.53
N GLU A 101 9.32 -10.41 1.59
CA GLU A 101 7.86 -10.25 1.62
C GLU A 101 7.37 -9.11 0.70
N MET A 102 8.14 -8.02 0.59
CA MET A 102 7.82 -6.92 -0.33
C MET A 102 8.01 -7.33 -1.80
N ASP A 103 9.05 -8.10 -2.11
CA ASP A 103 9.29 -8.63 -3.46
C ASP A 103 8.22 -9.67 -3.85
N ALA A 104 7.85 -10.56 -2.93
CA ALA A 104 6.76 -11.51 -3.15
C ALA A 104 5.42 -10.80 -3.38
N LYS A 105 5.14 -9.75 -2.62
CA LYS A 105 3.91 -8.96 -2.76
C LYS A 105 3.92 -8.07 -4.01
N ALA A 106 5.09 -7.62 -4.46
CA ALA A 106 5.25 -6.93 -5.73
C ALA A 106 4.97 -7.88 -6.91
N ALA A 107 5.51 -9.10 -6.86
CA ALA A 107 5.23 -10.14 -7.84
C ALA A 107 3.74 -10.54 -7.86
N GLU A 108 3.09 -10.65 -6.69
CA GLU A 108 1.65 -10.93 -6.61
C GLU A 108 0.82 -9.77 -7.18
N MET A 109 1.20 -8.52 -6.92
CA MET A 109 0.51 -7.35 -7.46
C MET A 109 0.70 -7.23 -8.98
N GLU A 110 1.90 -7.54 -9.48
CA GLU A 110 2.18 -7.60 -10.91
C GLU A 110 1.36 -8.68 -11.61
N ALA A 111 1.27 -9.88 -11.01
CA ALA A 111 0.42 -10.96 -11.49
C ALA A 111 -1.07 -10.55 -11.51
N LYS A 112 -1.56 -9.88 -10.47
CA LYS A 112 -2.94 -9.36 -10.44
C LYS A 112 -3.17 -8.27 -11.48
N HIS A 113 -2.23 -7.34 -11.67
CA HIS A 113 -2.33 -6.34 -12.73
C HIS A 113 -2.32 -6.97 -14.12
N GLN A 114 -1.54 -8.02 -14.33
CA GLN A 114 -1.52 -8.75 -15.59
C GLN A 114 -2.83 -9.49 -15.84
N GLN A 115 -3.36 -10.18 -14.84
CA GLN A 115 -4.66 -10.83 -14.92
C GLN A 115 -5.78 -9.84 -15.25
N ILE A 116 -5.78 -8.65 -14.62
CA ILE A 116 -6.77 -7.60 -14.90
C ILE A 116 -6.64 -7.09 -16.34
N ARG A 117 -5.41 -6.92 -16.85
CA ARG A 117 -5.18 -6.52 -18.25
C ARG A 117 -5.74 -7.56 -19.23
N GLU A 118 -5.42 -8.82 -19.01
CA GLU A 118 -5.91 -9.93 -19.85
C GLU A 118 -7.43 -10.07 -19.80
N GLU A 119 -8.03 -9.87 -18.62
CA GLU A 119 -9.49 -9.87 -18.47
C GLU A 119 -10.14 -8.69 -19.21
N MET A 120 -9.53 -7.50 -19.17
CA MET A 120 -9.98 -6.33 -19.92
C MET A 120 -9.91 -6.56 -21.43
N ASP A 121 -8.81 -7.13 -21.94
CA ASP A 121 -8.65 -7.41 -23.37
C ASP A 121 -9.67 -8.46 -23.85
N SER A 122 -9.86 -9.53 -23.08
CA SER A 122 -10.89 -10.55 -23.37
C SER A 122 -12.30 -9.96 -23.39
N LYS A 123 -12.62 -9.07 -22.44
CA LYS A 123 -13.90 -8.35 -22.41
C LYS A 123 -14.05 -7.38 -23.57
N ALA A 124 -12.99 -6.70 -24.02
CA ALA A 124 -13.02 -5.82 -25.17
C ALA A 124 -13.37 -6.58 -26.46
N VAL A 125 -12.74 -7.74 -26.67
CA VAL A 125 -13.06 -8.63 -27.81
C VAL A 125 -14.51 -9.11 -27.75
N ALA A 126 -15.00 -9.48 -26.56
CA ALA A 126 -16.39 -9.90 -26.40
C ALA A 126 -17.40 -8.77 -26.67
N ILE A 127 -17.06 -7.52 -26.32
CA ILE A 127 -17.88 -6.34 -26.64
C ILE A 127 -17.90 -6.11 -28.15
N ASP A 128 -16.74 -6.18 -28.82
CA ASP A 128 -16.65 -5.98 -30.27
C ASP A 128 -17.48 -7.03 -31.04
N ALA A 129 -17.37 -8.30 -30.65
CA ALA A 129 -18.16 -9.37 -31.24
C ALA A 129 -19.67 -9.19 -31.03
N LYS A 130 -20.09 -8.65 -29.87
CA LYS A 130 -21.50 -8.33 -29.61
C LYS A 130 -21.97 -7.14 -30.46
N GLN A 131 -21.12 -6.13 -30.65
CA GLN A 131 -21.45 -4.98 -31.47
C GLN A 131 -21.65 -5.39 -32.94
N GLN A 132 -20.75 -6.21 -33.49
CA GLN A 132 -20.89 -6.74 -34.85
C GLN A 132 -22.19 -7.54 -35.05
N GLN A 133 -22.61 -8.32 -34.04
CA GLN A 133 -23.89 -9.03 -34.10
C GLN A 133 -25.10 -8.09 -34.07
N ILE A 134 -25.02 -6.99 -33.33
CA ILE A 134 -26.06 -5.97 -33.30
C ILE A 134 -26.14 -5.30 -34.68
N ASP A 135 -25.01 -4.89 -35.23
CA ASP A 135 -24.93 -4.21 -36.53
C ASP A 135 -25.47 -5.11 -37.66
N ALA A 136 -25.06 -6.39 -37.67
CA ALA A 136 -25.57 -7.37 -38.63
C ALA A 136 -27.09 -7.59 -38.52
N LYS A 137 -27.65 -7.55 -37.30
CA LYS A 137 -29.10 -7.64 -37.10
C LYS A 137 -29.82 -6.39 -37.62
N TYR A 138 -29.25 -5.22 -37.43
CA TYR A 138 -29.79 -3.97 -37.98
C TYR A 138 -29.78 -3.99 -39.51
N GLU A 139 -28.68 -4.39 -40.15
CA GLU A 139 -28.62 -4.49 -41.61
C GLU A 139 -29.63 -5.50 -42.18
N ALA A 140 -29.79 -6.66 -41.52
CA ALA A 140 -30.75 -7.68 -41.95
C ALA A 140 -32.19 -7.15 -41.86
N MET A 141 -32.49 -6.39 -40.82
CA MET A 141 -33.79 -5.75 -40.64
C MET A 141 -34.04 -4.66 -41.70
N GLU A 142 -33.05 -3.82 -42.01
CA GLU A 142 -33.17 -2.83 -43.10
C GLU A 142 -33.43 -3.48 -44.46
N LYS A 143 -32.70 -4.56 -44.78
CA LYS A 143 -32.93 -5.33 -46.02
C LYS A 143 -34.33 -5.92 -46.08
N MET A 144 -34.85 -6.42 -44.95
CA MET A 144 -36.23 -6.92 -44.87
C MET A 144 -37.25 -5.81 -45.12
N TYR A 145 -37.06 -4.63 -44.52
CA TYR A 145 -37.94 -3.47 -44.76
C TYR A 145 -37.90 -3.02 -46.23
N ALA A 146 -36.72 -2.93 -46.84
CA ALA A 146 -36.58 -2.58 -48.25
C ALA A 146 -37.28 -3.61 -49.17
N ALA A 147 -37.16 -4.90 -48.87
CA ALA A 147 -37.84 -5.95 -49.64
C ALA A 147 -39.37 -5.86 -49.55
N LEU A 148 -39.92 -5.58 -48.36
CA LEU A 148 -41.35 -5.35 -48.17
C LEU A 148 -41.84 -4.10 -48.92
N GLN A 149 -41.08 -3.01 -48.89
CA GLN A 149 -41.40 -1.79 -49.63
C GLN A 149 -41.44 -2.04 -51.15
N ASN A 150 -40.46 -2.78 -51.69
CA ASN A 150 -40.41 -3.12 -53.11
C ASN A 150 -41.57 -4.02 -53.56
N MET A 151 -42.10 -4.88 -52.68
CA MET A 151 -43.26 -5.73 -52.99
C MET A 151 -44.60 -4.97 -52.95
N MET A 152 -44.72 -3.91 -52.15
CA MET A 152 -45.94 -3.11 -52.05
C MET A 152 -45.99 -1.95 -53.05
N GLY A 153 -44.86 -1.61 -53.68
CA GLY A 153 -44.73 -0.52 -54.66
C GLY A 153 -44.85 -0.94 -56.13
N ASN A 154 -45.18 -2.21 -56.41
CA ASN A 154 -45.34 -2.78 -57.76
C ASN A 154 -46.80 -3.11 -58.06
#